data_AF-A0A2M7XQ44-F1
#
_entry.id   AF-A0A2M7XQ44-F1
#
_cell.length_a   1.000
_cell.length_b   1.000
_cell.length_c   1.000
_cell.angle_alpha   90.00
_cell.angle_beta   90.00
_cell.angle_gamma   90.00
#
_symmetry.space_group_name_H-M   'P 1'
#
loop_
_entity.id
_entity.type
_entity.pdbx_description
1 polymer ?
#
loop_
_entity_poly.entity_id
_entity_poly.type
_entity_poly.pdbx_seq_one_letter_code
_entity_poly.pdbx_strand_id
1 'polypeptide(L)'
;KALEIYNGTDSIAHLNEYQVFQSSNGGGWAFYHLFPDTAELAPGDVWVIVTDTWYPAQAALVADEILSYPGLVFFNGDDARGLVRIADGDTTLIDLIGIPTEDPGSAWPVAGVATGTVEHTLVRKADVIGGNYGDWAMSAGTDAMNSEYIVLPQNTYQFIGAWPVLDFNEPNGNLASATVIAAGDTLDAAIDPDGEIDLFTFALTEDSQVNIHMFISGYSSLDGEIRLLAA
;
A
#
# COMPACT_ATOMS: atom_id res chain seq x y z
N LYS A 1 -3.13 -1.93 -14.50
CA LYS A 1 -3.89 -1.35 -13.36
C LYS A 1 -4.40 -2.48 -12.50
N ALA A 2 -4.35 -2.31 -11.18
CA ALA A 2 -4.79 -3.30 -10.22
C ALA A 2 -5.43 -2.60 -9.02
N LEU A 3 -6.28 -3.32 -8.29
CA LEU A 3 -6.79 -2.95 -6.98
C LEU A 3 -6.62 -4.16 -6.07
N GLU A 4 -6.17 -3.92 -4.84
CA GLU A 4 -6.02 -4.95 -3.81
C GLU A 4 -6.86 -4.57 -2.59
N ILE A 5 -7.49 -5.56 -1.98
CA ILE A 5 -8.30 -5.39 -0.78
C ILE A 5 -7.76 -6.31 0.30
N TYR A 6 -7.45 -5.74 1.45
CA TYR A 6 -6.88 -6.46 2.59
C TYR A 6 -7.94 -6.74 3.66
N ASN A 7 -7.97 -7.97 4.19
CA ASN A 7 -8.76 -8.30 5.38
C ASN A 7 -7.94 -8.08 6.66
N GLY A 8 -8.04 -6.88 7.23
CA GLY A 8 -7.45 -6.51 8.51
C GLY A 8 -8.19 -6.99 9.77
N THR A 9 -9.21 -7.83 9.61
CA THR A 9 -9.96 -8.37 10.75
C THR A 9 -9.37 -9.68 11.25
N ASP A 10 -9.85 -10.19 12.39
CA ASP A 10 -9.49 -11.48 12.97
C ASP A 10 -10.40 -12.63 12.51
N SER A 11 -11.30 -12.37 11.55
CA SER A 11 -12.28 -13.32 11.04
C SER A 11 -12.29 -13.41 9.52
N ILE A 12 -12.80 -14.51 8.97
CA ILE A 12 -12.99 -14.65 7.52
C ILE A 12 -14.01 -13.60 7.07
N ALA A 13 -13.64 -12.78 6.08
CA ALA A 13 -14.56 -11.88 5.40
C ALA A 13 -15.24 -12.63 4.25
N HIS A 14 -16.57 -12.70 4.28
CA HIS A 14 -17.36 -13.21 3.16
C HIS A 14 -17.58 -12.07 2.17
N LEU A 15 -16.88 -12.09 1.03
CA LEU A 15 -16.84 -10.94 0.11
C LEU A 15 -18.17 -10.70 -0.62
N ASN A 16 -19.10 -11.65 -0.59
CA ASN A 16 -20.47 -11.45 -1.05
C ASN A 16 -21.27 -10.44 -0.19
N GLU A 17 -20.80 -10.11 1.01
CA GLU A 17 -21.30 -9.01 1.84
C GLU A 17 -20.65 -7.66 1.50
N TYR A 18 -19.77 -7.62 0.50
CA TYR A 18 -19.02 -6.41 0.12
C TYR A 18 -19.24 -6.06 -1.34
N GLN A 19 -19.07 -4.77 -1.65
CA GLN A 19 -19.06 -4.25 -3.01
C GLN A 19 -18.02 -3.15 -3.12
N VAL A 20 -17.57 -2.85 -4.34
CA VAL A 20 -16.74 -1.66 -4.59
C VAL A 20 -17.52 -0.68 -5.45
N PHE A 21 -17.93 0.44 -4.85
CA PHE A 21 -18.60 1.52 -5.54
C PHE A 21 -17.60 2.31 -6.39
N GLN A 22 -18.07 2.78 -7.54
CA GLN A 22 -17.28 3.47 -8.54
C GLN A 22 -17.94 4.81 -8.87
N SER A 23 -17.14 5.87 -8.79
CA SER A 23 -17.45 7.19 -9.34
C SER A 23 -16.40 7.55 -10.37
N SER A 24 -16.83 8.25 -11.42
CA SER A 24 -15.93 8.81 -12.42
C SER A 24 -16.04 10.33 -12.46
N ASN A 25 -14.88 10.99 -12.37
CA ASN A 25 -14.70 12.42 -12.55
C ASN A 25 -15.68 13.25 -11.69
N GLY A 26 -15.80 12.89 -10.41
CA GLY A 26 -16.69 13.56 -9.47
C GLY A 26 -18.20 13.40 -9.74
N GLY A 27 -18.61 12.47 -10.61
CA GLY A 27 -20.02 12.28 -11.01
C GLY A 27 -20.93 11.65 -9.95
N GLY A 28 -20.41 11.32 -8.77
CA GLY A 28 -21.09 10.52 -7.76
C GLY A 28 -21.04 9.02 -8.03
N TRP A 29 -21.49 8.22 -7.07
CA TRP A 29 -21.57 6.76 -7.22
C TRP A 29 -22.51 6.38 -8.37
N ALA A 30 -21.97 5.72 -9.39
CA ALA A 30 -22.71 5.37 -10.61
C ALA A 30 -22.67 3.86 -10.92
N PHE A 31 -21.60 3.18 -10.51
CA PHE A 31 -21.42 1.75 -10.75
C PHE A 31 -20.90 1.04 -9.49
N TYR A 32 -20.95 -0.29 -9.50
CA TYR A 32 -20.42 -1.12 -8.42
C TYR A 32 -19.84 -2.41 -8.98
N HIS A 33 -18.84 -2.96 -8.28
CA HIS A 33 -18.32 -4.30 -8.50
C HIS A 33 -18.91 -5.26 -7.47
N LEU A 34 -19.25 -6.47 -7.93
CA LEU A 34 -19.68 -7.58 -7.09
C LEU A 34 -18.56 -8.62 -7.06
N PHE A 35 -18.19 -9.08 -5.88
CA PHE A 35 -17.30 -10.22 -5.74
C PHE A 35 -18.04 -11.52 -6.07
N PRO A 36 -17.32 -12.61 -6.40
CA PRO A 36 -17.93 -13.92 -6.57
C PRO A 36 -18.70 -14.37 -5.31
N ASP A 37 -19.86 -15.02 -5.49
CA ASP A 37 -20.79 -15.35 -4.39
C ASP A 37 -20.17 -16.17 -3.24
N THR A 38 -19.15 -16.97 -3.54
CA THR A 38 -18.45 -17.83 -2.56
C THR A 38 -17.04 -17.32 -2.23
N ALA A 39 -16.71 -16.09 -2.61
CA ALA A 39 -15.41 -15.51 -2.30
C ALA A 39 -15.31 -15.25 -0.80
N GLU A 40 -14.26 -15.81 -0.21
CA GLU A 40 -13.90 -15.66 1.19
C GLU A 40 -12.47 -15.15 1.25
N LEU A 41 -12.21 -14.26 2.20
CA LEU A 41 -10.89 -13.69 2.42
C LEU A 41 -10.49 -13.92 3.88
N ALA A 42 -9.43 -14.71 4.10
CA ALA A 42 -9.01 -15.06 5.46
C ALA A 42 -8.42 -13.83 6.19
N PRO A 43 -8.36 -13.85 7.54
CA PRO A 43 -7.62 -12.84 8.31
C PRO A 43 -6.20 -12.69 7.79
N GLY A 44 -5.76 -11.47 7.48
CA GLY A 44 -4.40 -11.25 7.00
C GLY A 44 -4.20 -11.45 5.49
N ASP A 45 -5.18 -11.97 4.76
CA ASP A 45 -5.07 -12.20 3.32
C ASP A 45 -5.53 -10.98 2.50
N VAL A 46 -5.16 -11.00 1.22
CA VAL A 46 -5.55 -9.98 0.23
C VAL A 46 -6.36 -10.58 -0.92
N TRP A 47 -7.23 -9.76 -1.51
CA TRP A 47 -7.97 -10.05 -2.74
C TRP A 47 -7.52 -9.12 -3.85
N VAL A 48 -6.92 -9.67 -4.91
CA VAL A 48 -6.27 -8.93 -5.98
C VAL A 48 -7.11 -8.95 -7.25
N ILE A 49 -7.43 -7.76 -7.75
CA ILE A 49 -8.20 -7.56 -8.99
C ILE A 49 -7.30 -6.84 -10.01
N VAL A 50 -7.16 -7.39 -11.22
CA VAL A 50 -6.35 -6.81 -12.30
C VAL A 50 -7.15 -6.65 -13.59
N THR A 51 -6.69 -5.74 -14.47
CA THR A 51 -7.24 -5.62 -15.84
C THR A 51 -6.73 -6.74 -16.74
N ASP A 52 -7.47 -7.13 -17.77
CA ASP A 52 -7.05 -8.08 -18.81
C ASP A 52 -6.14 -7.49 -19.90
N THR A 53 -5.94 -6.18 -19.96
CA THR A 53 -5.25 -5.50 -21.08
C THR A 53 -3.87 -4.93 -20.74
N TRP A 54 -3.62 -4.56 -19.48
CA TRP A 54 -2.41 -3.81 -19.07
C TRP A 54 -1.95 -4.19 -17.66
N TYR A 55 -1.48 -5.42 -17.49
CA TYR A 55 -0.91 -5.92 -16.24
C TYR A 55 0.36 -6.73 -16.50
N PRO A 56 1.38 -6.65 -15.63
CA PRO A 56 2.58 -7.46 -15.72
C PRO A 56 2.28 -8.90 -15.33
N ALA A 57 3.14 -9.83 -15.78
CA ALA A 57 3.04 -11.23 -15.40
C ALA A 57 3.05 -11.46 -13.88
N GLN A 58 3.66 -10.59 -13.08
CA GLN A 58 3.70 -10.72 -11.62
C GLN A 58 2.31 -10.53 -10.99
N ALA A 59 1.60 -9.47 -11.35
CA ALA A 59 0.24 -9.23 -10.89
C ALA A 59 -0.72 -10.33 -11.37
N ALA A 60 -0.46 -10.93 -12.55
CA ALA A 60 -1.21 -12.06 -13.08
C ALA A 60 -1.17 -13.30 -12.19
N LEU A 61 -0.03 -13.54 -11.53
CA LEU A 61 0.21 -14.76 -10.76
C LEU A 61 -0.52 -14.76 -9.42
N VAL A 62 -0.84 -13.58 -8.91
CA VAL A 62 -1.50 -13.39 -7.61
C VAL A 62 -2.92 -12.84 -7.74
N ALA A 63 -3.43 -12.69 -8.97
CA ALA A 63 -4.78 -12.17 -9.20
C ALA A 63 -5.86 -13.20 -8.86
N ASP A 64 -6.84 -12.77 -8.06
CA ASP A 64 -8.08 -13.50 -7.80
C ASP A 64 -9.12 -13.21 -8.90
N GLU A 65 -9.11 -11.99 -9.45
CA GLU A 65 -9.98 -11.58 -10.55
C GLU A 65 -9.23 -10.86 -11.67
N ILE A 66 -9.57 -11.20 -12.91
CA ILE A 66 -9.08 -10.53 -14.12
C ILE A 66 -10.29 -9.97 -14.87
N LEU A 67 -10.40 -8.64 -14.96
CA LEU A 67 -11.57 -7.94 -15.48
C LEU A 67 -11.33 -7.28 -16.84
N SER A 68 -12.31 -7.40 -17.73
CA SER A 68 -12.38 -6.70 -19.03
C SER A 68 -13.02 -5.32 -18.92
N TYR A 69 -12.77 -4.46 -19.90
CA TYR A 69 -13.39 -3.13 -19.96
C TYR A 69 -14.89 -3.21 -20.31
N PRO A 70 -15.74 -2.35 -19.72
CA PRO A 70 -15.48 -1.45 -18.61
C PRO A 70 -15.52 -2.19 -17.26
N GLY A 71 -14.75 -1.73 -16.27
CA GLY A 71 -14.72 -2.38 -14.96
C GLY A 71 -13.93 -1.63 -13.88
N LEU A 72 -13.93 -2.21 -12.68
CA LEU A 72 -13.40 -1.63 -11.45
C LEU A 72 -11.98 -1.03 -11.60
N VAL A 73 -11.12 -1.76 -12.30
CA VAL A 73 -9.68 -1.49 -12.46
C VAL A 73 -9.33 -0.68 -13.72
N PHE A 74 -10.31 0.03 -14.29
CA PHE A 74 -10.13 0.94 -15.43
C PHE A 74 -10.18 2.43 -15.05
N PHE A 75 -9.78 2.78 -13.82
CA PHE A 75 -9.68 4.18 -13.35
C PHE A 75 -8.51 4.95 -13.98
N ASN A 76 -8.57 6.29 -14.07
CA ASN A 76 -7.54 7.14 -14.69
C ASN A 76 -7.04 8.31 -13.84
N GLY A 77 -7.25 8.24 -12.53
CA GLY A 77 -6.62 9.15 -11.55
C GLY A 77 -7.58 10.17 -10.93
N ASP A 78 -8.67 10.51 -11.63
CA ASP A 78 -9.76 11.40 -11.21
C ASP A 78 -11.07 10.65 -10.86
N ASP A 79 -10.98 9.32 -10.68
CA ASP A 79 -12.07 8.45 -10.26
C ASP A 79 -12.02 8.08 -8.77
N ALA A 80 -13.18 7.92 -8.13
CA ALA A 80 -13.26 7.40 -6.76
C ALA A 80 -13.62 5.92 -6.70
N ARG A 81 -13.09 5.21 -5.69
CA ARG A 81 -13.39 3.81 -5.38
C ARG A 81 -13.70 3.67 -3.89
N GLY A 82 -14.91 3.21 -3.58
CA GLY A 82 -15.36 3.04 -2.20
C GLY A 82 -15.65 1.58 -1.89
N LEU A 83 -14.92 0.99 -0.94
CA LEU A 83 -15.25 -0.34 -0.42
C LEU A 83 -16.43 -0.20 0.53
N VAL A 84 -17.54 -0.88 0.25
CA VAL A 84 -18.73 -0.87 1.09
C VAL A 84 -19.04 -2.29 1.57
N ARG A 85 -19.55 -2.39 2.80
CA ARG A 85 -20.18 -3.60 3.32
C ARG A 85 -21.69 -3.43 3.28
N ILE A 86 -22.37 -4.42 2.73
CA ILE A 86 -23.83 -4.51 2.65
C ILE A 86 -24.26 -5.74 3.44
N ALA A 87 -24.77 -5.52 4.64
CA ALA A 87 -25.22 -6.58 5.52
C ALA A 87 -26.49 -6.14 6.25
N ASP A 88 -27.42 -7.08 6.46
CA ASP A 88 -28.66 -6.87 7.21
C ASP A 88 -29.54 -5.70 6.70
N GLY A 89 -29.40 -5.33 5.43
CA GLY A 89 -30.13 -4.22 4.81
C GLY A 89 -29.47 -2.85 4.97
N ASP A 90 -28.31 -2.78 5.64
CA ASP A 90 -27.52 -1.56 5.81
C ASP A 90 -26.30 -1.55 4.88
N THR A 91 -25.99 -0.37 4.34
CA THR A 91 -24.77 -0.11 3.56
C THR A 91 -23.82 0.76 4.36
N THR A 92 -22.62 0.25 4.64
CA THR A 92 -21.57 0.95 5.38
C THR A 92 -20.36 1.17 4.47
N LEU A 93 -19.90 2.41 4.35
CA LEU A 93 -18.62 2.71 3.69
C LEU A 93 -17.47 2.34 4.63
N ILE A 94 -16.61 1.44 4.17
CA ILE A 94 -15.48 0.90 4.93
C ILE A 94 -14.23 1.72 4.61
N ASP A 95 -13.95 1.90 3.33
CA ASP A 95 -12.73 2.58 2.88
C ASP A 95 -12.97 3.33 1.57
N LEU A 96 -12.14 4.33 1.29
CA LEU A 96 -12.33 5.22 0.15
C LEU A 96 -11.00 5.74 -0.41
N ILE A 97 -10.85 5.64 -1.72
CA ILE A 97 -9.87 6.39 -2.52
C ILE A 97 -10.61 7.43 -3.35
N GLY A 98 -10.18 8.69 -3.26
CA GLY A 98 -10.78 9.84 -3.95
C GLY A 98 -12.06 10.35 -3.28
N ILE A 99 -12.70 11.36 -3.88
CA ILE A 99 -13.99 11.89 -3.41
C ILE A 99 -15.01 11.68 -4.53
N PRO A 100 -16.11 10.93 -4.30
CA PRO A 100 -17.01 10.52 -5.37
C PRO A 100 -17.72 11.70 -6.05
N THR A 101 -17.91 12.82 -5.35
CA THR A 101 -18.65 14.00 -5.83
C THR A 101 -17.75 15.16 -6.24
N GLU A 102 -16.43 14.97 -6.27
CA GLU A 102 -15.48 16.01 -6.61
C GLU A 102 -14.54 15.55 -7.72
N ASP A 103 -14.32 16.43 -8.70
CA ASP A 103 -13.38 16.21 -9.80
C ASP A 103 -12.06 16.93 -9.47
N PRO A 104 -10.95 16.21 -9.24
CA PRO A 104 -9.64 16.81 -8.98
C PRO A 104 -8.94 17.28 -10.27
N GLY A 105 -9.60 17.19 -11.43
CA GLY A 105 -9.10 17.55 -12.75
C GLY A 105 -8.33 16.42 -13.42
N SER A 106 -7.27 15.91 -12.78
CA SER A 106 -6.51 14.77 -13.34
C SER A 106 -6.06 13.77 -12.28
N ALA A 107 -5.86 14.22 -11.04
CA ALA A 107 -5.41 13.37 -9.94
C ALA A 107 -5.61 14.07 -8.60
N TRP A 108 -5.86 13.29 -7.55
CA TRP A 108 -5.73 13.78 -6.18
C TRP A 108 -4.25 13.84 -5.76
N PRO A 109 -3.86 14.84 -4.95
CA PRO A 109 -2.59 14.80 -4.25
C PRO A 109 -2.62 13.72 -3.16
N VAL A 110 -1.51 13.03 -2.96
CA VAL A 110 -1.35 11.98 -1.93
C VAL A 110 0.07 12.09 -1.37
N ALA A 111 0.23 12.06 -0.05
CA ALA A 111 1.53 12.07 0.62
C ALA A 111 2.50 13.18 0.15
N GLY A 112 1.98 14.33 -0.27
CA GLY A 112 2.77 15.46 -0.81
C GLY A 112 3.12 15.35 -2.30
N VAL A 113 2.75 14.27 -2.99
CA VAL A 113 2.85 14.12 -4.45
C VAL A 113 1.60 14.74 -5.08
N ALA A 114 1.78 15.82 -5.85
CA ALA A 114 0.68 16.61 -6.39
C ALA A 114 -0.30 15.84 -7.30
N THR A 115 0.17 14.77 -7.95
CA THR A 115 -0.62 13.93 -8.86
C THR A 115 -0.55 12.46 -8.43
N GLY A 116 -0.79 12.19 -7.15
CA GLY A 116 -0.53 10.90 -6.51
C GLY A 116 -1.41 9.73 -6.98
N THR A 117 -2.62 9.99 -7.48
CA THR A 117 -3.54 8.93 -7.94
C THR A 117 -3.43 8.58 -9.43
N VAL A 118 -2.61 9.32 -10.21
CA VAL A 118 -2.40 9.07 -11.65
C VAL A 118 -0.99 8.57 -11.91
N GLU A 119 -0.83 7.51 -12.70
CA GLU A 119 0.46 6.90 -13.04
C GLU A 119 1.40 6.64 -11.83
N HIS A 120 0.84 6.22 -10.70
CA HIS A 120 1.59 5.80 -9.51
C HIS A 120 1.05 4.46 -8.98
N THR A 121 1.84 3.80 -8.13
CA THR A 121 1.36 2.73 -7.25
C THR A 121 1.16 3.33 -5.85
N LEU A 122 -0.04 3.18 -5.29
CA LEU A 122 -0.32 3.52 -3.90
C LEU A 122 -0.27 2.24 -3.07
N VAL A 123 0.56 2.23 -2.04
CA VAL A 123 0.65 1.14 -1.06
C VAL A 123 0.22 1.70 0.28
N ARG A 124 -0.74 1.07 0.94
CA ARG A 124 -1.17 1.48 2.27
C ARG A 124 -0.13 1.02 3.30
N LYS A 125 0.21 1.89 4.25
CA LYS A 125 1.21 1.60 5.28
C LYS A 125 0.76 0.45 6.19
N ALA A 126 1.73 -0.30 6.73
CA ALA A 126 1.48 -1.51 7.51
C ALA A 126 0.79 -1.25 8.87
N ASP A 127 0.95 -0.05 9.43
CA ASP A 127 0.29 0.37 10.66
C ASP A 127 -1.20 0.73 10.45
N VAL A 128 -1.63 0.88 9.19
CA VAL A 128 -3.02 1.17 8.82
C VAL A 128 -3.80 -0.14 8.69
N ILE A 129 -4.25 -0.66 9.83
CA ILE A 129 -4.99 -1.93 9.95
C ILE A 129 -6.51 -1.82 9.72
N GLY A 130 -7.01 -0.65 9.28
CA GLY A 130 -8.44 -0.39 9.13
C GLY A 130 -8.79 0.61 8.02
N GLY A 131 -10.04 0.57 7.57
CA GLY A 131 -10.55 1.53 6.59
C GLY A 131 -10.71 2.95 7.18
N ASN A 132 -10.73 3.97 6.31
CA ASN A 132 -10.86 5.38 6.70
C ASN A 132 -12.33 5.87 6.84
N TYR A 133 -13.31 4.98 6.68
CA TYR A 133 -14.76 5.28 6.73
C TYR A 133 -15.21 6.43 5.80
N GLY A 134 -14.48 6.65 4.70
CA GLY A 134 -14.78 7.71 3.73
C GLY A 134 -14.03 9.02 3.93
N ASP A 135 -13.17 9.14 4.95
CA ASP A 135 -12.32 10.32 5.11
C ASP A 135 -11.07 10.23 4.21
N TRP A 136 -11.28 10.48 2.92
CA TRP A 136 -10.19 10.48 1.94
C TRP A 136 -9.12 11.53 2.25
N ALA A 137 -9.51 12.71 2.75
CA ALA A 137 -8.55 13.78 3.00
C ALA A 137 -7.56 13.40 4.12
N MET A 138 -8.05 12.74 5.18
CA MET A 138 -7.21 12.18 6.24
C MET A 138 -6.28 11.10 5.68
N SER A 139 -6.83 10.16 4.92
CA SER A 139 -6.09 9.02 4.36
C SER A 139 -5.02 9.43 3.34
N ALA A 140 -5.35 10.35 2.43
CA ALA A 140 -4.43 10.88 1.43
C ALA A 140 -3.28 11.65 2.07
N GLY A 141 -3.56 12.37 3.16
CA GLY A 141 -2.59 13.22 3.85
C GLY A 141 -2.08 14.38 2.98
N THR A 142 -1.23 15.20 3.57
CA THR A 142 -0.56 16.33 2.90
C THR A 142 0.93 16.08 2.67
N ASP A 143 1.52 15.14 3.41
CA ASP A 143 2.91 14.71 3.29
C ASP A 143 3.06 13.22 3.64
N ALA A 144 4.26 12.69 3.50
CA ALA A 144 4.55 11.28 3.77
C ALA A 144 4.36 10.88 5.25
N MET A 145 4.32 11.84 6.19
CA MET A 145 4.19 11.55 7.62
C MET A 145 2.73 11.31 7.99
N ASN A 146 1.82 12.17 7.53
CA ASN A 146 0.41 12.07 7.89
C ASN A 146 -0.45 11.30 6.89
N SER A 147 0.12 10.88 5.75
CA SER A 147 -0.57 10.01 4.81
C SER A 147 -0.57 8.55 5.28
N GLU A 148 -1.67 7.86 5.00
CA GLU A 148 -1.78 6.41 5.12
C GLU A 148 -1.13 5.66 3.95
N TYR A 149 -0.66 6.37 2.93
CA TYR A 149 -0.09 5.78 1.71
C TYR A 149 1.39 6.13 1.51
N ILE A 150 2.11 5.16 0.97
CA ILE A 150 3.39 5.33 0.29
C ILE A 150 3.10 5.47 -1.20
N VAL A 151 3.56 6.58 -1.80
CA VAL A 151 3.38 6.85 -3.23
C VAL A 151 4.64 6.43 -3.99
N LEU A 152 4.50 5.40 -4.81
CA LEU A 152 5.60 4.79 -5.55
C LEU A 152 5.49 5.05 -7.05
N PRO A 153 6.59 4.96 -7.81
CA PRO A 153 6.54 5.06 -9.26
C PRO A 153 5.51 4.10 -9.88
N GLN A 154 4.95 4.50 -11.02
CA GLN A 154 4.11 3.63 -11.83
C GLN A 154 4.73 2.25 -12.00
N ASN A 155 3.90 1.22 -12.09
CA ASN A 155 4.35 -0.15 -12.39
C ASN A 155 5.25 -0.74 -11.30
N THR A 156 5.10 -0.28 -10.05
CA THR A 156 5.68 -0.96 -8.89
C THR A 156 4.74 -2.07 -8.45
N TYR A 157 5.17 -3.33 -8.59
CA TYR A 157 4.34 -4.53 -8.32
C TYR A 157 4.91 -5.44 -7.24
N GLN A 158 6.07 -5.11 -6.67
CA GLN A 158 6.72 -5.96 -5.67
C GLN A 158 5.90 -6.18 -4.38
N PHE A 159 4.82 -5.41 -4.20
CA PHE A 159 3.95 -5.41 -3.03
C PHE A 159 2.58 -6.02 -3.27
N ILE A 160 2.25 -6.42 -4.51
CA ILE A 160 0.94 -6.97 -4.82
C ILE A 160 0.87 -8.43 -4.38
N GLY A 161 -0.26 -8.85 -3.82
CA GLY A 161 -0.53 -10.21 -3.38
C GLY A 161 -0.10 -10.53 -1.94
N ALA A 162 0.37 -9.55 -1.15
CA ALA A 162 0.69 -9.76 0.26
C ALA A 162 0.59 -8.47 1.09
N TRP A 163 -0.08 -8.56 2.25
CA TRP A 163 -0.13 -7.51 3.27
C TRP A 163 0.15 -8.09 4.67
N PRO A 164 0.85 -7.40 5.59
CA PRO A 164 1.49 -6.10 5.37
C PRO A 164 2.59 -6.22 4.34
N VAL A 165 2.81 -5.10 3.65
CA VAL A 165 4.11 -4.87 3.03
C VAL A 165 5.11 -4.96 4.18
N LEU A 166 5.84 -6.08 4.24
CA LEU A 166 7.14 -6.10 4.92
C LEU A 166 7.85 -4.85 4.42
N ASP A 167 8.19 -3.95 5.34
CA ASP A 167 8.57 -2.59 5.00
C ASP A 167 9.61 -2.60 3.87
N PHE A 168 9.47 -1.61 2.99
CA PHE A 168 10.20 -1.52 1.74
C PHE A 168 11.72 -1.59 1.96
N ASN A 169 12.22 -1.33 3.18
CA ASN A 169 13.61 -1.49 3.57
C ASN A 169 13.88 -2.35 4.83
N GLU A 170 12.86 -2.84 5.54
CA GLU A 170 12.93 -3.69 6.74
C GLU A 170 13.04 -5.15 6.32
N PRO A 171 14.20 -5.77 6.52
CA PRO A 171 14.32 -7.18 6.25
C PRO A 171 14.05 -8.02 7.48
N ASN A 172 14.10 -7.43 8.70
CA ASN A 172 14.17 -8.16 9.95
C ASN A 172 14.21 -7.27 11.21
N GLY A 173 13.46 -7.65 12.24
CA GLY A 173 13.70 -7.25 13.65
C GLY A 173 14.55 -8.27 14.44
N ASN A 174 15.26 -9.17 13.74
CA ASN A 174 16.04 -10.26 14.34
C ASN A 174 17.37 -10.43 13.61
N LEU A 175 18.47 -10.52 14.38
CA LEU A 175 19.82 -10.79 13.89
C LEU A 175 19.92 -11.97 12.92
N ALA A 176 19.08 -13.00 13.10
CA ALA A 176 19.08 -14.19 12.23
C ALA A 176 18.62 -13.91 10.78
N SER A 177 17.93 -12.80 10.54
CA SER A 177 17.41 -12.40 9.24
C SER A 177 17.96 -11.05 8.75
N ALA A 178 19.03 -10.55 9.38
CA ALA A 178 19.75 -9.33 9.01
C ALA A 178 19.98 -9.22 7.47
N THR A 179 19.64 -8.08 6.86
CA THR A 179 19.91 -7.89 5.41
C THR A 179 21.39 -7.78 5.16
N VAL A 180 21.86 -8.55 4.19
CA VAL A 180 23.24 -8.49 3.73
C VAL A 180 23.43 -7.24 2.88
N ILE A 181 24.34 -6.36 3.29
CA ILE A 181 24.83 -5.23 2.49
C ILE A 181 26.24 -5.52 1.99
N ALA A 182 26.53 -5.15 0.74
CA ALA A 182 27.85 -5.26 0.14
C ALA A 182 28.63 -3.94 0.25
N ALA A 183 29.95 -4.03 0.09
CA ALA A 183 30.81 -2.85 0.12
C ALA A 183 30.50 -1.92 -1.07
N GLY A 184 30.12 -0.67 -0.77
CA GLY A 184 29.79 0.35 -1.77
C GLY A 184 28.30 0.50 -2.07
N ASP A 185 27.44 -0.29 -1.42
CA ASP A 185 25.99 -0.14 -1.53
C ASP A 185 25.52 1.17 -0.87
N THR A 186 24.57 1.84 -1.51
CA THR A 186 23.77 2.91 -0.91
C THR A 186 22.43 2.32 -0.52
N LEU A 187 22.04 2.49 0.74
CA LEU A 187 20.74 2.07 1.26
C LEU A 187 19.94 3.32 1.65
N ASP A 188 18.71 3.39 1.15
CA ASP A 188 17.67 4.22 1.76
C ASP A 188 16.93 3.31 2.74
N ALA A 189 16.74 3.72 4.00
CA ALA A 189 16.02 2.97 5.02
C ALA A 189 15.04 3.92 5.74
N ALA A 190 13.90 3.39 6.19
CA ALA A 190 12.87 4.15 6.88
C ALA A 190 12.59 3.48 8.23
N ILE A 191 12.80 4.21 9.33
CA ILE A 191 12.46 3.75 10.68
C ILE A 191 11.05 4.27 11.00
N ASP A 192 10.04 3.42 10.91
CA ASP A 192 8.63 3.75 11.19
C ASP A 192 7.89 2.50 11.70
N PRO A 193 7.39 2.47 12.95
CA PRO A 193 7.17 3.59 13.89
C PRO A 193 8.35 3.92 14.83
N ASP A 194 8.19 4.96 15.67
CA ASP A 194 9.17 5.32 16.71
C ASP A 194 9.47 4.11 17.64
N GLY A 195 10.77 3.78 17.77
CA GLY A 195 11.25 2.63 18.55
C GLY A 195 11.49 1.34 17.74
N GLU A 196 11.29 1.36 16.42
CA GLU A 196 11.67 0.31 15.48
C GLU A 196 13.21 0.11 15.41
N ILE A 197 13.65 -1.10 15.06
CA ILE A 197 15.07 -1.46 14.94
C ILE A 197 15.29 -2.31 13.67
N ASP A 198 15.85 -1.67 12.65
CA ASP A 198 16.44 -2.34 11.51
C ASP A 198 17.81 -2.98 11.80
N LEU A 199 18.04 -4.22 11.34
CA LEU A 199 19.37 -4.84 11.36
C LEU A 199 19.89 -5.19 9.96
N PHE A 200 21.16 -4.84 9.75
CA PHE A 200 21.93 -5.13 8.55
C PHE A 200 23.20 -5.92 8.94
N THR A 201 23.66 -6.77 8.03
CA THR A 201 24.90 -7.53 8.15
C THR A 201 25.79 -7.30 6.96
N PHE A 202 27.10 -7.34 7.16
CA PHE A 202 28.09 -7.22 6.10
C PHE A 202 29.32 -8.07 6.45
N ALA A 203 30.00 -8.55 5.42
CA ALA A 203 31.20 -9.36 5.59
C ALA A 203 32.45 -8.47 5.58
N LEU A 204 33.29 -8.63 6.61
CA LEU A 204 34.60 -7.99 6.71
C LEU A 204 35.72 -9.02 6.79
N THR A 205 36.91 -8.60 6.39
CA THR A 205 38.18 -9.26 6.74
C THR A 205 38.90 -8.50 7.85
N GLU A 206 39.93 -9.09 8.46
CA GLU A 206 40.69 -8.52 9.60
C GLU A 206 41.25 -7.10 9.32
N ASP A 207 41.57 -6.79 8.06
CA ASP A 207 42.13 -5.50 7.65
C ASP A 207 41.08 -4.52 7.09
N SER A 208 39.79 -4.87 7.14
CA SER A 208 38.73 -4.03 6.57
C SER A 208 38.48 -2.77 7.41
N GLN A 209 38.20 -1.65 6.73
CA GLN A 209 37.70 -0.43 7.36
C GLN A 209 36.24 -0.20 7.00
N VAL A 210 35.43 0.12 8.01
CA VAL A 210 34.01 0.44 7.85
C VAL A 210 33.84 1.95 7.99
N ASN A 211 33.35 2.59 6.94
CA ASN A 211 32.89 3.98 6.98
C ASN A 211 31.39 3.97 6.72
N ILE A 212 30.59 4.38 7.70
CA ILE A 212 29.14 4.50 7.55
C ILE A 212 28.81 5.98 7.47
N HIS A 213 28.20 6.38 6.36
CA HIS A 213 27.67 7.73 6.19
C HIS A 213 26.16 7.66 6.35
N MET A 214 25.67 8.15 7.50
CA MET A 214 24.25 8.21 7.77
C MET A 214 23.74 9.62 7.49
N PHE A 215 22.72 9.72 6.65
CA PHE A 215 22.01 10.96 6.38
C PHE A 215 20.55 10.75 6.76
N ILE A 216 20.08 11.49 7.76
CA ILE A 216 18.67 11.54 8.10
C ILE A 216 18.06 12.65 7.25
N SER A 217 17.11 12.30 6.39
CA SER A 217 16.34 13.25 5.59
C SER A 217 14.86 13.06 5.87
N GLY A 218 14.12 14.15 6.07
CA GLY A 218 12.72 14.13 6.50
C GLY A 218 12.51 14.56 7.95
N TYR A 219 11.28 14.41 8.46
CA TYR A 219 10.95 14.73 9.85
C TYR A 219 11.62 13.72 10.76
N SER A 220 12.44 14.19 11.70
CA SER A 220 12.69 13.41 12.89
C SER A 220 13.18 14.24 14.07
N SER A 221 12.61 13.95 15.23
CA SER A 221 13.33 13.98 16.50
C SER A 221 14.10 12.67 16.73
N LEU A 222 14.39 11.90 15.66
CA LEU A 222 15.10 10.62 15.75
C LEU A 222 16.55 10.93 16.13
N ASP A 223 16.95 10.40 17.28
CA ASP A 223 18.35 10.27 17.66
C ASP A 223 18.82 8.89 17.18
N GLY A 224 18.96 8.76 15.85
CA GLY A 224 19.31 7.49 15.21
C GLY A 224 20.62 6.94 15.78
N GLU A 225 20.57 5.75 16.38
CA GLU A 225 21.74 5.11 16.98
C GLU A 225 22.22 3.95 16.10
N ILE A 226 23.50 3.96 15.73
CA ILE A 226 24.15 2.82 15.07
C ILE A 226 24.90 2.03 16.12
N ARG A 227 24.59 0.74 16.24
CA ARG A 227 25.33 -0.21 17.07
C ARG A 227 25.98 -1.28 16.20
N LEU A 228 27.31 -1.36 16.26
CA LEU A 228 28.03 -2.50 15.70
C LEU A 228 27.99 -3.64 16.70
N LEU A 229 27.34 -4.73 16.31
CA LEU A 229 27.31 -5.97 17.09
C LEU A 229 28.40 -6.88 16.53
N ALA A 230 29.42 -7.16 17.35
CA ALA A 230 30.38 -8.21 17.03
C ALA A 230 29.69 -9.57 17.23
N ALA A 231 29.80 -10.46 16.23
CA ALA A 231 29.40 -11.86 16.33
C ALA A 231 30.35 -12.65 17.24
#